data_AF-A0A6M2BS94-F1
#
_entry.id   AF-A0A6M2BS94-F1
#
_cell.length_a   1.000
_cell.length_b   1.000
_cell.length_c   1.000
_cell.angle_alpha   90.00
_cell.angle_beta   90.00
_cell.angle_gamma   90.00
#
_symmetry.space_group_name_H-M   'P 1'
#
loop_
_entity.id
_entity.type
_entity.pdbx_description
1 polymer ?
#
loop_
_entity_poly.entity_id
_entity_poly.type
_entity_poly.pdbx_seq_one_letter_code
_entity_poly.pdbx_strand_id
1 'polypeptide(L)' 'MKIGAVIAALGTAPLLLYIIFGPSDGNPIGLGLLAWASWLVGGVVIVVALLRRKFRPTR' A
#
# COMPACT_ATOMS: atom_id res chain seq x y z
N MET A 1 -10.47 -5.99 2.61
CA MET A 1 -9.22 -6.75 2.34
C MET A 1 -8.67 -6.45 0.95
N LYS A 2 -9.37 -6.77 -0.15
CA LYS A 2 -8.92 -6.47 -1.53
C LYS A 2 -8.47 -5.02 -1.74
N ILE A 3 -9.27 -4.06 -1.27
CA ILE A 3 -8.98 -2.62 -1.40
C ILE A 3 -7.65 -2.24 -0.72
N GLY A 4 -7.38 -2.73 0.49
CA GLY A 4 -6.13 -2.41 1.19
C GLY A 4 -4.90 -3.01 0.50
N ALA A 5 -5.03 -4.21 -0.07
CA ALA A 5 -3.96 -4.80 -0.88
C ALA A 5 -3.70 -4.00 -2.17
N VAL A 6 -4.76 -3.50 -2.83
CA VAL A 6 -4.66 -2.64 -4.01
C VAL A 6 -3.96 -1.31 -3.67
N ILE A 7 -4.29 -0.70 -2.53
CA ILE A 7 -3.62 0.54 -2.07
C ILE A 7 -2.12 0.30 -1.87
N ALA A 8 -1.74 -0.76 -1.16
CA ALA A 8 -0.33 -1.09 -0.94
C ALA A 8 0.41 -1.36 -2.25
N ALA A 9 -0.20 -2.13 -3.17
CA ALA A 9 0.40 -2.44 -4.46
C ALA A 9 0.58 -1.20 -5.34
N LEU A 10 -0.46 -0.36 -5.47
CA LEU A 10 -0.40 0.85 -6.29
C LEU A 10 0.57 1.88 -5.72
N GLY A 11 0.67 2.01 -4.40
CA GLY A 11 1.64 2.91 -3.78
C GLY A 11 3.08 2.46 -3.91
N THR A 12 3.32 1.15 -4.02
CA THR A 12 4.67 0.58 -4.22
C THR A 12 5.09 0.61 -5.69
N ALA A 13 4.14 0.57 -6.63
CA ALA A 13 4.42 0.48 -8.05
C ALA A 13 5.33 1.60 -8.60
N PRO A 14 5.16 2.89 -8.25
CA PRO A 14 6.05 3.96 -8.72
C PRO A 14 7.51 3.76 -8.31
N LEU A 15 7.75 3.29 -7.09
CA LEU A 15 9.10 2.99 -6.61
C LEU A 15 9.73 1.84 -7.40
N LEU A 16 8.98 0.78 -7.67
CA LEU A 16 9.47 -0.35 -8.46
C LEU A 16 9.78 0.04 -9.91
N LEU A 17 8.91 0.83 -10.54
CA LEU A 17 9.16 1.34 -11.88
C LEU A 17 10.39 2.24 -11.91
N TYR A 18 10.60 3.05 -10.89
CA TYR A 18 11.81 3.86 -10.77
C TYR A 18 13.07 3.03 -10.59
N ILE A 19 13.03 1.95 -9.80
CA ILE A 19 14.18 1.06 -9.64
C ILE A 19 14.57 0.40 -10.98
N ILE A 20 13.60 0.09 -11.84
CA ILE A 20 13.84 -0.61 -13.11
C ILE A 20 14.23 0.35 -14.24
N PHE A 21 13.56 1.50 -14.34
CA PHE A 21 13.66 2.41 -15.49
C PHE A 21 14.21 3.80 -15.13
N GLY A 22 14.41 4.07 -13.84
CA GLY A 22 14.84 5.37 -13.36
C GLY A 22 16.34 5.61 -13.57
N PRO A 23 16.77 6.88 -13.50
CA PRO A 23 18.16 7.24 -13.59
C PRO A 23 18.94 6.71 -12.37
N SER A 24 20.14 6.16 -12.59
CA SER A 24 20.98 5.58 -11.53
C SER A 24 21.40 6.58 -10.46
N ASP A 25 21.53 7.86 -10.81
CA ASP A 25 21.99 8.93 -9.91
C ASP A 25 20.82 9.72 -9.28
N GLY A 26 19.58 9.35 -9.58
CA GLY A 26 18.42 10.05 -9.04
C GLY A 26 18.06 9.59 -7.62
N ASN A 27 17.32 10.43 -6.89
CA ASN A 27 16.95 10.18 -5.50
C ASN A 27 15.49 9.69 -5.37
N PRO A 28 15.24 8.38 -5.11
CA PRO A 28 13.90 7.84 -4.97
C PRO A 28 13.27 8.01 -3.58
N ILE A 29 13.83 8.81 -2.67
CA ILE A 29 13.36 8.85 -1.28
C ILE A 29 11.87 9.19 -1.15
N GLY A 30 11.35 10.10 -1.99
CA GLY A 30 9.93 10.44 -2.03
C GLY A 30 9.04 9.27 -2.45
N LEU A 31 9.51 8.45 -3.40
CA LEU A 31 8.82 7.24 -3.83
C LEU A 31 8.87 6.15 -2.75
N GLY A 32 9.99 6.07 -2.02
CA GLY A 32 10.13 5.21 -0.84
C GLY A 32 9.12 5.56 0.26
N LEU A 33 8.99 6.85 0.58
CA LEU A 33 8.02 7.36 1.55
C LEU A 33 6.57 7.11 1.11
N LEU A 34 6.28 7.29 -0.19
CA LEU A 34 4.96 7.00 -0.76
C LEU A 34 4.60 5.52 -0.64
N ALA A 35 5.55 4.62 -0.97
CA ALA A 35 5.35 3.18 -0.84
C ALA A 35 5.08 2.81 0.64
N TRP A 36 5.90 3.31 1.56
CA TRP A 36 5.74 3.07 2.99
C TRP A 36 4.38 3.54 3.53
N ALA A 37 3.99 4.78 3.21
CA ALA A 37 2.69 5.33 3.61
C ALA A 37 1.53 4.49 3.06
N SER A 38 1.66 4.00 1.83
CA SER A 38 0.62 3.18 1.20
C SER A 38 0.47 1.81 1.87
N TRP A 39 1.55 1.21 2.36
CA TRP A 39 1.50 0.00 3.17
C TRP A 39 0.81 0.22 4.51
N LEU A 40 1.06 1.36 5.18
CA LEU A 40 0.35 1.71 6.40
C LEU A 40 -1.14 1.87 6.16
N VAL A 41 -1.53 2.70 5.18
CA VAL A 41 -2.95 2.94 4.86
C VAL A 41 -3.64 1.66 4.41
N GLY A 42 -3.00 0.88 3.52
CA GLY A 42 -3.53 -0.40 3.06
C GLY A 42 -3.70 -1.41 4.21
N GLY A 43 -2.73 -1.46 5.12
CA GLY A 43 -2.77 -2.28 6.33
C GLY A 43 -3.95 -1.92 7.24
N VAL A 44 -4.15 -0.62 7.52
CA VAL A 44 -5.30 -0.13 8.30
C VAL A 44 -6.62 -0.55 7.65
N VAL A 45 -6.77 -0.40 6.34
CA VAL A 45 -7.97 -0.81 5.61
C VAL A 45 -8.21 -2.32 5.72
N ILE A 46 -7.15 -3.14 5.70
CA ILE A 46 -7.28 -4.59 5.89
C ILE A 46 -7.73 -4.91 7.31
N VAL A 47 -7.11 -4.31 8.33
CA VAL A 47 -7.45 -4.50 9.75
C VAL A 47 -8.92 -4.11 10.00
N VAL A 48 -9.34 -2.93 9.55
CA VAL A 48 -10.73 -2.47 9.67
C VAL A 48 -11.69 -3.44 8.98
N ALA A 49 -11.36 -3.92 7.78
CA ALA A 49 -12.20 -4.90 7.08
C ALA A 49 -12.31 -6.23 7.82
N LEU A 50 -11.23 -6.69 8.47
CA LEU A 50 -11.21 -7.91 9.28
C LEU A 50 -12.07 -7.74 10.54
N LEU A 51 -11.89 -6.63 11.27
CA LEU A 51 -12.70 -6.31 12.44
C LEU A 51 -14.19 -6.25 12.08
N ARG A 52 -14.53 -5.56 10.99
CA ARG A 52 -15.92 -5.45 10.53
C ARG A 52 -16.52 -6.80 10.13
N ARG A 53 -15.72 -7.73 9.60
CA ARG A 53 -16.16 -9.10 9.32
C ARG A 53 -16.37 -9.90 10.61
N LYS A 54 -15.49 -9.76 11.60
CA LYS A 54 -15.60 -10.44 12.89
C LYS A 54 -16.83 -10.00 13.68
N PHE A 55 -17.15 -8.71 13.66
CA PHE A 55 -18.29 -8.13 14.37
C PHE A 55 -19.57 -8.04 13.53
N ARG A 56 -19.63 -8.67 12.36
CA ARG A 56 -20.87 -8.69 11.55
C ARG A 56 -21.88 -9.58 12.29
N PRO A 57 -23.01 -9.03 12.77
CA PRO A 57 -24.03 -9.86 13.41
C PRO A 57 -24.58 -10.82 12.36
N THR A 58 -24.51 -12.11 12.68
CA THR A 58 -25.18 -13.17 11.94
C THR A 58 -26.68 -12.96 12.15
N ARG A 59 -27.33 -12.29 11.19
CA ARG A 59 -28.78 -12.35 11.05
C ARG A 59 -29.12 -13.53 10.16
#